data_AF-A0A4V1SV74-F1
#
_entry.id   AF-A0A4V1SV74-F1
#
_cell.length_a   1.000
_cell.length_b   1.000
_cell.length_c   1.000
_cell.angle_alpha   90.00
_cell.angle_beta   90.00
_cell.angle_gamma   90.00
#
_symmetry.space_group_name_H-M   'P 1'
#
loop_
_entity.id
_entity.type
_entity.pdbx_description
1 polymer ?
#
loop_
_entity_poly.entity_id
_entity_poly.type
_entity_poly.pdbx_seq_one_letter_code
_entity_poly.pdbx_strand_id
1 'polypeptide(L)'
;MPALADVTARYAAGKDVVTVEVADSGNWRVDYPGSFSIIRRDGVDYIALLFGPAPKVARLDEVMAATGAGRGAEPPVPPMLRDMKLTVTANGEAVIAGRKALLWNLVPVVPSEAASPKDILEVAVSADPELAPVGAVFRHVAEVLLPLFGPLLPESGFAERVRELLAKGTPLRAGKKFELQSLDSAIIDPKRFDLPAPPVSAAEFMGESGMSVTGTDIAPLP
;
A
#
# COMPACT_ATOMS: atom_id res chain seq x y z
N MET A 1 -0.88 12.37 25.40
CA MET A 1 -1.05 12.84 24.01
C MET A 1 -2.54 13.04 23.78
N PRO A 2 -3.00 14.06 23.03
CA PRO A 2 -4.43 14.20 22.77
C PRO A 2 -4.93 13.00 21.97
N ALA A 3 -6.14 12.52 22.27
CA ALA A 3 -6.80 11.47 21.50
C ALA A 3 -6.94 11.94 20.04
N LEU A 4 -6.46 11.14 19.09
CA LEU A 4 -6.65 11.43 17.67
C LEU A 4 -8.12 11.19 17.34
N ALA A 5 -8.81 12.17 16.77
CA ALA A 5 -10.18 11.99 16.30
C ALA A 5 -10.24 10.96 15.17
N ASP A 6 -11.41 10.34 14.98
CA ASP A 6 -11.67 9.48 13.84
C ASP A 6 -11.45 10.25 12.53
N VAL A 7 -10.87 9.58 11.53
CA VAL A 7 -10.57 10.17 10.23
C VAL A 7 -10.96 9.21 9.11
N THR A 8 -11.73 9.72 8.16
CA THR A 8 -12.03 9.04 6.89
C THR A 8 -11.47 9.85 5.72
N ALA A 9 -10.47 9.30 5.03
CA ALA A 9 -9.96 9.82 3.77
C ALA A 9 -10.54 9.02 2.58
N ARG A 10 -10.93 9.73 1.52
CA ARG A 10 -11.40 9.12 0.28
C ARG A 10 -10.49 9.55 -0.86
N TYR A 11 -9.93 8.58 -1.57
CA TYR A 11 -9.03 8.76 -2.70
C TYR A 11 -9.71 8.27 -3.97
N ALA A 12 -9.69 9.07 -5.02
CA ALA A 12 -9.99 8.58 -6.36
C ALA A 12 -8.92 7.57 -6.75
N ALA A 13 -9.33 6.45 -7.36
CA ALA A 13 -8.51 5.36 -7.85
C ALA A 13 -8.99 4.95 -9.25
N GLY A 14 -8.72 5.79 -10.25
CA GLY A 14 -9.33 5.62 -11.58
C GLY A 14 -10.83 5.91 -11.54
N LYS A 15 -11.67 4.90 -11.78
CA LYS A 15 -13.14 5.00 -11.68
C LYS A 15 -13.67 4.70 -10.27
N ASP A 16 -12.81 4.16 -9.43
CA ASP A 16 -13.15 3.64 -8.11
C ASP A 16 -12.73 4.62 -7.01
N VAL A 17 -13.21 4.42 -5.79
CA VAL A 17 -12.85 5.24 -4.62
C VAL A 17 -12.25 4.34 -3.55
N VAL A 18 -10.97 4.55 -3.25
CA VAL A 18 -10.30 3.92 -2.11
C VAL A 18 -10.64 4.70 -0.85
N THR A 19 -11.06 3.99 0.18
CA THR A 19 -11.38 4.61 1.48
C THR A 19 -10.34 4.20 2.51
N VAL A 20 -9.83 5.17 3.27
CA VAL A 20 -8.95 4.93 4.43
C VAL A 20 -9.66 5.46 5.67
N GLU A 21 -10.01 4.56 6.57
CA GLU A 21 -10.66 4.84 7.85
C GLU A 21 -9.68 4.58 8.97
N VAL A 22 -9.56 5.52 9.91
CA VAL A 22 -8.71 5.41 11.09
C VAL A 22 -9.53 5.84 12.30
N ALA A 23 -9.75 4.93 13.23
CA ALA A 23 -10.42 5.22 14.49
C ALA A 23 -9.42 5.60 15.59
N ASP A 24 -9.90 6.38 16.56
CA ASP A 24 -9.17 6.76 17.76
C ASP A 24 -8.63 5.56 18.57
N SER A 25 -9.30 4.41 18.46
CA SER A 25 -8.94 3.13 19.07
C SER A 25 -7.66 2.52 18.51
N GLY A 26 -7.14 3.04 17.40
CA GLY A 26 -6.01 2.49 16.65
C GLY A 26 -6.40 1.43 15.62
N ASN A 27 -7.69 1.12 15.47
CA ASN A 27 -8.21 0.33 14.36
C ASN A 27 -8.20 1.17 13.08
N TRP A 28 -7.92 0.51 11.96
CA TRP A 28 -7.97 1.18 10.66
C TRP A 28 -8.34 0.21 9.57
N ARG A 29 -8.83 0.75 8.46
CA ARG A 29 -9.20 0.00 7.26
C ARG A 29 -8.80 0.77 6.02
N VAL A 30 -8.12 0.09 5.11
CA VAL A 30 -7.95 0.54 3.72
C VAL A 30 -8.84 -0.36 2.87
N ASP A 31 -9.80 0.23 2.18
CA ASP A 31 -10.76 -0.48 1.35
C ASP A 31 -10.56 -0.12 -0.12
N TYR A 32 -10.20 -1.11 -0.94
CA TYR A 32 -10.21 -1.00 -2.38
C TYR A 32 -11.49 -1.71 -2.90
N PRO A 33 -12.47 -0.95 -3.38
CA PRO A 33 -13.82 -1.47 -3.59
C PRO A 33 -13.82 -2.62 -4.60
N GLY A 34 -14.48 -3.72 -4.21
CA GLY A 34 -14.61 -4.92 -5.04
C GLY A 34 -13.33 -5.71 -5.28
N SER A 35 -12.21 -5.33 -4.67
CA SER A 35 -10.90 -5.98 -4.85
C SER A 35 -10.38 -6.55 -3.55
N PHE A 36 -9.95 -5.70 -2.62
CA PHE A 36 -9.40 -6.12 -1.34
C PHE A 36 -9.56 -5.06 -0.26
N SER A 37 -9.43 -5.48 1.00
CA SER A 37 -9.25 -4.57 2.13
C SER A 37 -8.04 -4.99 2.95
N ILE A 38 -7.36 -4.02 3.55
CA ILE A 38 -6.41 -4.26 4.63
C ILE A 38 -7.02 -3.67 5.89
N ILE A 39 -7.14 -4.48 6.95
CA ILE A 39 -7.89 -4.14 8.15
C ILE A 39 -6.98 -4.38 9.35
N ARG A 40 -6.73 -3.35 10.16
CA ARG A 40 -6.23 -3.51 11.53
C ARG A 40 -7.40 -3.57 12.49
N ARG A 41 -7.45 -4.64 13.25
CA ARG A 41 -8.40 -4.84 14.34
C ARG A 41 -7.67 -5.36 15.57
N ASP A 42 -7.83 -4.66 16.69
CA ASP A 42 -7.29 -5.05 17.99
C ASP A 42 -5.77 -5.32 17.95
N GLY A 43 -5.05 -4.51 17.15
CA GLY A 43 -3.61 -4.60 16.96
C GLY A 43 -3.13 -5.68 15.97
N VAL A 44 -4.04 -6.42 15.34
CA VAL A 44 -3.72 -7.45 14.33
C VAL A 44 -4.09 -6.95 12.95
N ASP A 45 -3.19 -7.14 11.98
CA ASP A 45 -3.42 -6.78 10.58
C ASP A 45 -3.94 -7.99 9.79
N TYR A 46 -5.00 -7.75 9.04
CA TYR A 46 -5.65 -8.71 8.17
C TYR A 46 -5.68 -8.19 6.74
N ILE A 47 -5.65 -9.12 5.78
CA ILE A 47 -5.97 -8.86 4.39
C ILE A 47 -7.24 -9.63 4.03
N ALA A 48 -8.16 -8.95 3.36
CA ALA A 48 -9.41 -9.51 2.87
C ALA A 48 -9.45 -9.41 1.35
N LEU A 49 -9.66 -10.52 0.64
CA LEU A 49 -9.98 -10.52 -0.79
C LEU A 49 -11.49 -10.48 -0.93
N LEU A 50 -11.97 -9.53 -1.71
CA LEU A 50 -13.40 -9.25 -1.90
C LEU A 50 -13.91 -9.65 -3.28
N PHE A 51 -13.03 -10.18 -4.13
CA PHE A 51 -13.41 -10.74 -5.42
C PHE A 51 -13.82 -12.21 -5.27
N GLY A 52 -14.78 -12.66 -6.09
CA GLY A 52 -15.29 -14.03 -6.06
C GLY A 52 -16.61 -14.18 -5.27
N PRO A 53 -17.06 -15.43 -5.06
CA PRO A 53 -18.39 -15.71 -4.50
C PRO A 53 -18.50 -15.40 -3.00
N ALA A 54 -17.40 -15.40 -2.25
CA ALA A 54 -17.36 -15.09 -0.83
C ALA A 54 -16.04 -14.41 -0.45
N PRO A 55 -16.05 -13.42 0.46
CA PRO A 55 -14.83 -12.81 0.97
C PRO A 55 -13.94 -13.84 1.66
N LYS A 56 -12.63 -13.72 1.46
CA LYS A 56 -11.63 -14.48 2.21
C LYS A 56 -10.75 -13.56 3.01
N VAL A 57 -10.42 -13.96 4.23
CA VAL A 57 -9.63 -13.15 5.15
C VAL A 57 -8.49 -13.98 5.67
N ALA A 58 -7.29 -13.42 5.76
CA ALA A 58 -6.16 -14.03 6.45
C ALA A 58 -5.40 -12.99 7.25
N ARG A 59 -4.62 -13.44 8.23
CA ARG A 59 -3.68 -12.55 8.91
C ARG A 59 -2.58 -12.15 7.93
N LEU A 60 -2.31 -10.85 7.85
CA LEU A 60 -1.38 -10.32 6.87
C LEU A 60 0.06 -10.78 7.15
N ASP A 61 0.48 -10.85 8.41
CA ASP A 61 1.80 -11.36 8.81
C ASP A 61 2.05 -12.80 8.34
N GLU A 62 1.06 -13.68 8.50
CA GLU A 62 1.15 -15.07 8.05
C GLU A 62 1.22 -15.18 6.52
N VAL A 63 0.41 -14.39 5.79
CA VAL A 63 0.47 -14.34 4.32
C VAL A 63 1.85 -13.86 3.88
N MET A 64 2.35 -12.78 4.47
CA MET A 64 3.67 -12.24 4.14
C MET A 64 4.79 -13.24 4.43
N ALA A 65 4.76 -13.95 5.56
CA ALA A 65 5.71 -15.01 5.85
C ALA A 65 5.66 -16.16 4.81
N ALA A 66 4.46 -16.48 4.33
CA ALA A 66 4.24 -17.58 3.41
C ALA A 66 4.56 -17.24 1.94
N THR A 67 4.55 -15.95 1.55
CA THR A 67 5.08 -15.51 0.24
C THR A 67 6.59 -15.74 0.08
N GLY A 68 7.29 -16.08 1.17
CA GLY A 68 8.71 -16.41 1.10
C GLY A 68 9.58 -15.24 0.65
N ALA A 69 9.18 -13.99 0.94
CA ALA A 69 10.04 -12.81 0.74
C ALA A 69 11.42 -13.07 1.39
N GLY A 70 12.40 -13.46 0.57
CA GLY A 70 13.74 -13.88 0.98
C GLY A 70 14.12 -15.38 0.87
N ARG A 71 13.26 -16.29 0.35
CA ARG A 71 13.53 -17.74 0.30
C ARG A 71 13.27 -18.45 -1.04
N GLY A 72 12.94 -17.73 -2.11
CA GLY A 72 12.80 -18.28 -3.46
C GLY A 72 13.97 -17.91 -4.38
N ALA A 73 14.16 -18.67 -5.46
CA ALA A 73 15.07 -18.29 -6.55
C ALA A 73 14.74 -16.87 -7.04
N GLU A 74 15.76 -16.05 -7.30
CA GLU A 74 15.56 -14.70 -7.83
C GLU A 74 14.69 -14.78 -9.09
N PRO A 75 13.53 -14.11 -9.13
CA PRO A 75 12.73 -14.06 -10.34
C PRO A 75 13.60 -13.47 -11.47
N PRO A 76 13.44 -13.90 -12.73
CA PRO A 76 14.19 -13.33 -13.84
C PRO A 76 13.82 -11.85 -14.00
N VAL A 77 14.61 -10.97 -13.39
CA VAL A 77 14.46 -9.51 -13.50
C VAL A 77 15.11 -9.06 -14.82
N PRO A 78 14.37 -8.36 -15.71
CA PRO A 78 14.95 -7.75 -16.91
C PRO A 78 16.16 -6.86 -16.56
N PRO A 79 17.25 -6.87 -17.36
CA PRO A 79 18.46 -6.10 -17.06
C PRO A 79 18.20 -4.61 -16.78
N MET A 80 17.27 -4.01 -17.53
CA MET A 80 16.87 -2.60 -17.34
C MET A 80 16.34 -2.30 -15.93
N LEU A 81 15.66 -3.26 -15.28
CA LEU A 81 15.14 -3.09 -13.92
C LEU A 81 16.19 -3.38 -12.84
N ARG A 82 17.24 -4.14 -13.17
CA ARG A 82 18.35 -4.40 -12.25
C ARG A 82 19.17 -3.13 -12.02
N ASP A 83 19.51 -2.43 -13.10
CA ASP A 83 20.40 -1.26 -13.05
C ASP A 83 19.64 0.08 -12.83
N MET A 84 18.30 0.04 -12.83
CA MET A 84 17.47 1.22 -12.63
C MET A 84 17.66 1.77 -11.23
N LYS A 85 18.06 3.03 -11.11
CA LYS A 85 18.08 3.78 -9.84
C LYS A 85 16.91 4.73 -9.75
N LEU A 86 16.40 4.98 -8.55
CA LEU A 86 15.34 5.97 -8.35
C LEU A 86 15.88 7.21 -7.64
N THR A 87 15.55 8.36 -8.20
CA THR A 87 15.80 9.66 -7.56
C THR A 87 14.49 10.31 -7.17
N VAL A 88 14.51 11.01 -6.04
CA VAL A 88 13.40 11.82 -5.54
C VAL A 88 13.82 13.28 -5.66
N THR A 89 13.07 14.07 -6.40
CA THR A 89 13.33 15.52 -6.56
C THR A 89 12.10 16.32 -6.23
N ALA A 90 12.27 17.43 -5.49
CA ALA A 90 11.16 18.33 -5.22
C ALA A 90 10.70 19.02 -6.52
N ASN A 91 9.40 19.15 -6.71
CA ASN A 91 8.77 19.65 -7.94
C ASN A 91 7.70 20.72 -7.66
N GLY A 92 7.92 21.57 -6.66
CA GLY A 92 7.02 22.67 -6.32
C GLY A 92 5.89 22.29 -5.37
N GLU A 93 4.78 23.02 -5.46
CA GLU A 93 3.65 22.93 -4.53
C GLU A 93 2.33 22.75 -5.28
N ALA A 94 1.36 22.15 -4.61
CA ALA A 94 -0.01 22.00 -5.10
C ALA A 94 -1.03 22.17 -3.97
N VAL A 95 -2.28 22.38 -4.36
CA VAL A 95 -3.44 22.29 -3.45
C VAL A 95 -4.32 21.15 -3.94
N ILE A 96 -4.55 20.15 -3.08
CA ILE A 96 -5.34 18.95 -3.39
C ILE A 96 -6.39 18.80 -2.29
N ALA A 97 -7.66 18.71 -2.69
CA ALA A 97 -8.80 18.69 -1.75
C ALA A 97 -8.74 19.83 -0.70
N GLY A 98 -8.30 21.03 -1.11
CA GLY A 98 -8.14 22.20 -0.23
C GLY A 98 -6.90 22.19 0.67
N ARG A 99 -6.04 21.17 0.58
CA ARG A 99 -4.86 21.00 1.44
C ARG A 99 -3.58 21.27 0.67
N LYS A 100 -2.63 21.96 1.33
CA LYS A 100 -1.30 22.22 0.77
C LYS A 100 -0.50 20.93 0.66
N ALA A 101 0.18 20.73 -0.46
CA ALA A 101 1.07 19.61 -0.70
C ALA A 101 2.36 20.08 -1.37
N LEU A 102 3.46 19.40 -1.05
CA LEU A 102 4.71 19.47 -1.79
C LEU A 102 4.71 18.37 -2.84
N LEU A 103 5.05 18.74 -4.08
CA LEU A 103 5.19 17.79 -5.18
C LEU A 103 6.60 17.22 -5.19
N TRP A 104 6.69 15.93 -5.48
CA TRP A 104 7.93 15.18 -5.59
C TRP A 104 7.88 14.32 -6.85
N ASN A 105 8.96 14.32 -7.62
CA ASN A 105 9.11 13.42 -8.75
C ASN A 105 9.95 12.22 -8.33
N LEU A 106 9.41 11.03 -8.53
CA LEU A 106 10.15 9.78 -8.47
C LEU A 106 10.55 9.41 -9.90
N VAL A 107 11.84 9.58 -10.21
CA VAL A 107 12.37 9.45 -11.57
C VAL A 107 13.24 8.20 -11.66
N PRO A 108 12.92 7.26 -12.57
CA PRO A 108 13.83 6.16 -12.89
C PRO A 108 15.01 6.71 -13.69
N VAL A 109 16.21 6.45 -13.20
CA VAL A 109 17.48 6.78 -13.82
C VAL A 109 18.07 5.46 -14.31
N VAL A 110 18.05 5.25 -15.61
CA VAL A 110 18.73 4.14 -16.28
C VAL A 110 20.03 4.71 -16.87
N PRO A 111 21.21 4.11 -16.64
CA PRO A 111 22.49 4.70 -17.06
C PRO A 111 22.62 5.03 -18.55
N SER A 112 21.87 4.35 -19.42
CA SER A 112 21.93 4.48 -20.87
C SER A 112 20.79 5.26 -21.52
N GLU A 113 19.77 5.69 -20.75
CA GLU A 113 18.61 6.38 -21.30
C GLU A 113 18.18 7.55 -20.41
N ALA A 114 17.89 8.70 -21.04
CA ALA A 114 17.24 9.79 -20.34
C ALA A 114 15.81 9.37 -19.97
N ALA A 115 15.41 9.59 -18.73
CA ALA A 115 14.06 9.28 -18.26
C ALA A 115 13.02 9.95 -19.17
N SER A 116 12.05 9.19 -19.67
CA SER A 116 10.95 9.78 -20.41
C SER A 116 10.05 10.54 -19.42
N PRO A 117 9.41 11.66 -19.83
CA PRO A 117 8.36 12.29 -19.02
C PRO A 117 7.20 11.35 -18.65
N LYS A 118 7.04 10.24 -19.39
CA LYS A 118 6.05 9.20 -19.10
C LYS A 118 6.46 8.27 -17.95
N ASP A 119 7.74 8.25 -17.61
CA ASP A 119 8.31 7.37 -16.58
C ASP A 119 8.42 8.07 -15.22
N ILE A 120 8.14 9.38 -15.18
CA ILE A 120 8.14 10.16 -13.95
C ILE A 120 6.85 9.92 -13.18
N LEU A 121 6.97 9.34 -11.99
CA LEU A 121 5.86 9.26 -11.05
C LEU A 121 5.89 10.51 -10.16
N GLU A 122 4.95 11.43 -10.40
CA GLU A 122 4.73 12.55 -9.49
C GLU A 122 3.92 12.10 -8.26
N VAL A 123 4.38 12.50 -7.08
CA VAL A 123 3.75 12.25 -5.79
C VAL A 123 3.55 13.58 -5.07
N ALA A 124 2.33 13.87 -4.63
CA ALA A 124 2.05 15.02 -3.79
C ALA A 124 1.95 14.56 -2.34
N VAL A 125 2.70 15.20 -1.44
CA VAL A 125 2.75 14.84 -0.01
C VAL A 125 2.40 16.06 0.83
N SER A 126 1.55 15.89 1.83
CA SER A 126 1.13 16.95 2.75
C SER A 126 1.59 16.66 4.17
N ALA A 127 2.15 17.69 4.84
CA ALA A 127 2.50 17.66 6.26
C ALA A 127 1.35 18.13 7.18
N ASP A 128 0.13 18.28 6.64
CA ASP A 128 -1.05 18.71 7.38
C ASP A 128 -1.35 17.73 8.55
N PRO A 129 -1.43 18.22 9.80
CA PRO A 129 -1.61 17.37 10.97
C PRO A 129 -2.93 16.60 10.96
N GLU A 130 -3.99 17.09 10.30
CA GLU A 130 -5.27 16.36 10.22
C GLU A 130 -5.14 15.07 9.39
N LEU A 131 -4.16 15.00 8.49
CA LEU A 131 -3.88 13.82 7.68
C LEU A 131 -2.91 12.84 8.35
N ALA A 132 -2.33 13.20 9.50
CA ALA A 132 -1.31 12.38 10.16
C ALA A 132 -1.78 10.93 10.47
N PRO A 133 -3.04 10.69 10.93
CA PRO A 133 -3.54 9.33 11.14
C PRO A 133 -3.54 8.51 9.85
N VAL A 134 -4.00 9.08 8.75
CA VAL A 134 -4.02 8.44 7.43
C VAL A 134 -2.60 8.18 6.92
N GLY A 135 -1.68 9.12 7.11
CA GLY A 135 -0.26 8.95 6.76
C GLY A 135 0.42 7.82 7.55
N ALA A 136 0.02 7.62 8.81
CA ALA A 136 0.50 6.51 9.63
C ALA A 136 0.07 5.16 9.06
N VAL A 137 -1.17 5.06 8.56
CA VAL A 137 -1.64 3.86 7.85
C VAL A 137 -0.83 3.59 6.59
N PHE A 138 -0.59 4.59 5.74
CA PHE A 138 0.23 4.40 4.53
C PHE A 138 1.67 3.96 4.86
N ARG A 139 2.30 4.54 5.88
CA ARG A 139 3.62 4.10 6.35
C ARG A 139 3.59 2.65 6.82
N HIS A 140 2.62 2.30 7.64
CA HIS A 140 2.47 0.95 8.16
C HIS A 140 2.28 -0.07 7.03
N VAL A 141 1.34 0.19 6.11
CA VAL A 141 1.08 -0.67 4.95
C VAL A 141 2.32 -0.78 4.06
N ALA A 142 3.05 0.33 3.85
CA ALA A 142 4.29 0.31 3.08
C ALA A 142 5.36 -0.55 3.74
N GLU A 143 5.58 -0.47 5.06
CA GLU A 143 6.56 -1.33 5.74
C GLU A 143 6.23 -2.82 5.60
N VAL A 144 4.94 -3.17 5.64
CA VAL A 144 4.52 -4.57 5.48
C VAL A 144 4.68 -5.04 4.03
N LEU A 145 4.32 -4.23 3.04
CA LEU A 145 4.25 -4.66 1.63
C LEU A 145 5.55 -4.42 0.83
N LEU A 146 6.36 -3.41 1.17
CA LEU A 146 7.59 -3.08 0.45
C LEU A 146 8.57 -4.25 0.30
N PRO A 147 8.75 -5.16 1.28
CA PRO A 147 9.60 -6.33 1.13
C PRO A 147 9.24 -7.24 -0.08
N LEU A 148 7.98 -7.25 -0.52
CA LEU A 148 7.55 -8.00 -1.72
C LEU A 148 8.15 -7.44 -3.01
N PHE A 149 8.45 -6.15 -3.05
CA PHE A 149 9.01 -5.47 -4.22
C PHE A 149 10.53 -5.55 -4.28
N GLY A 150 11.20 -5.90 -3.17
CA GLY A 150 12.66 -5.99 -3.09
C GLY A 150 13.28 -6.88 -4.18
N PRO A 151 12.84 -8.14 -4.35
CA PRO A 151 13.35 -9.03 -5.40
C PRO A 151 13.09 -8.54 -6.83
N LEU A 152 12.08 -7.70 -7.05
CA LEU A 152 11.77 -7.14 -8.37
C LEU A 152 12.65 -5.92 -8.71
N LEU A 153 13.15 -5.22 -7.69
CA LEU A 153 13.85 -3.94 -7.80
C LEU A 153 15.09 -3.86 -6.89
N PRO A 154 16.00 -4.86 -6.93
CA PRO A 154 16.99 -5.11 -5.88
C PRO A 154 17.98 -3.96 -5.65
N GLU A 155 18.36 -3.22 -6.69
CA GLU A 155 19.35 -2.13 -6.60
C GLU A 155 18.78 -0.73 -6.80
N SER A 156 17.45 -0.63 -6.91
CA SER A 156 16.79 0.63 -7.27
C SER A 156 16.72 1.67 -6.17
N GLY A 157 16.87 1.23 -4.92
CA GLY A 157 16.56 2.03 -3.74
C GLY A 157 15.07 2.35 -3.59
N PHE A 158 14.18 1.68 -4.33
CA PHE A 158 12.72 1.95 -4.33
C PHE A 158 12.13 2.02 -2.93
N ALA A 159 12.36 1.00 -2.09
CA ALA A 159 11.83 0.96 -0.74
C ALA A 159 12.30 2.17 0.09
N GLU A 160 13.58 2.51 0.02
CA GLU A 160 14.15 3.68 0.71
C GLU A 160 13.53 4.99 0.22
N ARG A 161 13.30 5.14 -1.09
CA ARG A 161 12.66 6.35 -1.65
C ARG A 161 11.19 6.47 -1.27
N VAL A 162 10.46 5.36 -1.23
CA VAL A 162 9.07 5.34 -0.76
C VAL A 162 9.03 5.73 0.72
N ARG A 163 9.89 5.16 1.56
CA ARG A 163 10.03 5.56 2.98
C ARG A 163 10.38 7.03 3.12
N GLU A 164 11.34 7.52 2.33
CA GLU A 164 11.74 8.92 2.31
C GLU A 164 10.54 9.85 2.02
N LEU A 165 9.71 9.51 1.03
CA LEU A 165 8.52 10.29 0.70
C LEU A 165 7.46 10.24 1.81
N LEU A 166 7.18 9.05 2.36
CA LEU A 166 6.18 8.89 3.42
C LEU A 166 6.62 9.48 4.78
N ALA A 167 7.93 9.67 4.97
CA ALA A 167 8.47 10.41 6.11
C ALA A 167 8.21 11.92 6.03
N LYS A 168 8.00 12.45 4.81
CA LYS A 168 7.71 13.89 4.61
C LYS A 168 6.24 14.25 4.86
N GLY A 169 5.33 13.27 4.94
CA GLY A 169 3.92 13.48 5.25
C GLY A 169 2.99 12.43 4.65
N THR A 170 1.70 12.77 4.53
CA THR A 170 0.66 11.90 3.98
C THR A 170 0.55 12.09 2.47
N PRO A 171 0.57 11.02 1.66
CA PRO A 171 0.38 11.13 0.22
C PRO A 171 -1.05 11.61 -0.08
N LEU A 172 -1.14 12.69 -0.86
CA LEU A 172 -2.38 13.22 -1.41
C LEU A 172 -2.59 12.82 -2.86
N ARG A 173 -1.50 12.61 -3.61
CA ARG A 173 -1.56 12.12 -4.98
C ARG A 173 -0.39 11.21 -5.27
N ALA A 174 -0.63 10.17 -6.05
CA ALA A 174 0.41 9.33 -6.64
C ALA A 174 0.04 9.05 -8.11
N GLY A 175 0.79 9.64 -9.02
CA GLY A 175 0.49 9.61 -10.44
C GLY A 175 -0.87 10.22 -10.78
N LYS A 176 -1.46 9.79 -11.90
CA LYS A 176 -2.73 10.35 -12.42
C LYS A 176 -3.99 9.66 -11.89
N LYS A 177 -3.83 8.51 -11.23
CA LYS A 177 -4.96 7.65 -10.88
C LYS A 177 -5.31 7.66 -9.41
N PHE A 178 -4.40 8.09 -8.54
CA PHE A 178 -4.60 8.10 -7.09
C PHE A 178 -4.55 9.54 -6.57
N GLU A 179 -5.67 10.10 -6.12
CA GLU A 179 -5.73 11.49 -5.61
C GLU A 179 -6.79 11.65 -4.51
N LEU A 180 -6.44 12.30 -3.40
CA LEU A 180 -7.35 12.62 -2.30
C LEU A 180 -8.50 13.49 -2.80
N GLN A 181 -9.72 13.06 -2.52
CA GLN A 181 -10.95 13.77 -2.84
C GLN A 181 -11.52 14.50 -1.61
N SER A 182 -11.53 13.82 -0.46
CA SER A 182 -12.12 14.37 0.76
C SER A 182 -11.47 13.79 2.02
N LEU A 183 -11.46 14.58 3.08
CA LEU A 183 -11.19 14.16 4.46
C LEU A 183 -12.40 14.52 5.33
N ASP A 184 -12.83 13.58 6.16
CA ASP A 184 -13.93 13.77 7.10
C ASP A 184 -13.51 13.25 8.48
N SER A 185 -14.09 13.82 9.53
CA SER A 185 -13.78 13.49 10.93
C SER A 185 -15.01 13.04 11.74
N ALA A 186 -16.06 12.56 11.06
CA ALA A 186 -17.19 11.95 11.73
C ALA A 186 -16.76 10.68 12.46
N ILE A 187 -17.45 10.40 13.58
CA ILE A 187 -17.27 9.16 14.34
C ILE A 187 -17.54 7.97 13.42
N ILE A 188 -16.62 7.01 13.43
CA ILE A 188 -16.69 5.78 12.65
C ILE A 188 -17.34 4.71 13.52
N ASP A 189 -18.39 4.06 13.01
CA ASP A 189 -18.97 2.90 13.69
C ASP A 189 -17.90 1.80 13.85
N PRO A 190 -17.61 1.31 15.06
CA PRO A 190 -16.62 0.25 15.29
C PRO A 190 -16.82 -0.99 14.40
N LYS A 191 -18.05 -1.27 13.96
CA LYS A 191 -18.37 -2.38 13.04
C LYS A 191 -17.74 -2.22 11.65
N ARG A 192 -17.27 -1.02 11.27
CA ARG A 192 -16.55 -0.80 10.00
C ARG A 192 -15.24 -1.60 9.94
N PHE A 193 -14.67 -1.93 11.09
CA PHE A 193 -13.45 -2.72 11.23
C PHE A 193 -13.72 -4.22 11.44
N ASP A 194 -14.99 -4.66 11.40
CA ASP A 194 -15.30 -6.09 11.41
C ASP A 194 -14.76 -6.77 10.15
N LEU A 195 -14.26 -7.99 10.35
CA LEU A 195 -13.76 -8.81 9.25
C LEU A 195 -14.95 -9.33 8.45
N PRO A 196 -14.91 -9.27 7.10
CA PRO A 196 -16.03 -9.68 6.26
C PRO A 196 -16.26 -11.20 6.26
N ALA A 197 -15.28 -11.99 6.74
CA ALA A 197 -15.37 -13.42 6.96
C ALA A 197 -14.39 -13.83 8.08
N PRO A 198 -14.57 -15.02 8.69
CA PRO A 198 -13.58 -15.57 9.60
C PRO A 198 -12.20 -15.73 8.92
N PRO A 199 -11.08 -15.46 9.64
CA PRO A 199 -9.75 -15.69 9.09
C PRO A 199 -9.51 -17.18 8.76
N VAL A 200 -8.92 -17.42 7.59
CA VAL A 200 -8.39 -18.72 7.16
C VAL A 200 -6.86 -18.73 7.25
N SER A 201 -6.25 -19.91 7.08
CA SER A 201 -4.80 -20.04 7.06
C SER A 201 -4.17 -19.32 5.85
N ALA A 202 -2.92 -18.87 5.98
CA ALA A 202 -2.18 -18.28 4.86
C ALA A 202 -2.09 -19.21 3.63
N ALA A 203 -1.93 -20.52 3.82
CA ALA A 203 -1.88 -21.48 2.72
C ALA A 203 -3.21 -21.53 1.94
N GLU A 204 -4.33 -21.60 2.64
CA GLU A 204 -5.66 -21.57 2.02
C GLU A 204 -5.92 -20.24 1.30
N PHE A 205 -5.53 -19.12 1.92
CA PHE A 205 -5.66 -17.80 1.34
C PHE A 205 -4.85 -17.65 0.06
N MET A 206 -3.58 -18.07 0.06
CA MET A 206 -2.71 -17.96 -1.10
C MET A 206 -3.18 -18.84 -2.26
N GLY A 207 -3.59 -20.08 -1.99
CA GLY A 207 -4.03 -21.04 -3.01
C GLY A 207 -5.18 -20.52 -3.89
N GLU A 208 -6.03 -19.65 -3.36
CA GLU A 208 -7.14 -19.04 -4.11
C GLU A 208 -6.87 -17.62 -4.60
N SER A 209 -5.94 -16.90 -3.98
CA SER A 209 -5.56 -15.55 -4.40
C SER A 209 -4.84 -15.49 -5.76
N GLY A 210 -4.41 -16.64 -6.29
CA GLY A 210 -3.52 -16.73 -7.46
C GLY A 210 -2.09 -16.25 -7.18
N MET A 211 -1.75 -15.89 -5.93
CA MET A 211 -0.38 -15.67 -5.49
C MET A 211 0.30 -17.03 -5.31
N SER A 212 1.19 -17.41 -6.23
CA SER A 212 1.88 -18.69 -6.19
C SER A 212 2.61 -18.91 -4.87
N VAL A 213 2.29 -20.03 -4.21
CA VAL A 213 3.09 -20.59 -3.11
C VAL A 213 4.34 -21.20 -3.74
N THR A 214 5.40 -20.42 -3.93
CA THR A 214 6.69 -21.00 -4.29
C THR A 214 7.26 -21.70 -3.06
N GLY A 215 6.91 -22.97 -2.91
CA GLY A 215 7.51 -23.81 -1.88
C GLY A 215 6.66 -24.98 -1.43
N THR A 216 6.22 -25.85 -2.34
CA THR A 216 6.44 -27.31 -2.24
C THR A 216 5.79 -28.01 -3.42
N ASP A 217 6.60 -28.78 -4.15
CA ASP A 217 6.14 -30.03 -4.74
C ASP A 217 5.39 -30.82 -3.65
N ILE A 218 4.06 -30.78 -3.70
CA ILE A 218 3.25 -31.86 -3.17
C ILE A 218 2.71 -32.57 -4.40
N ALA A 219 3.49 -33.55 -4.86
CA ALA A 219 2.98 -34.55 -5.78
C ALA A 219 1.72 -35.19 -5.16
N PRO A 220 0.63 -35.36 -5.93
CA PRO A 220 -0.48 -36.16 -5.46
C PRO A 220 -0.07 -37.64 -5.48
N LEU A 221 -0.25 -38.35 -4.37
CA LEU A 221 -0.59 -39.78 -4.42
C LEU A 221 -2.04 -39.89 -4.94
N PRO A 222 -2.44 -40.93 -5.70
CA PRO A 222 -1.82 -42.25 -5.87
C PRO A 222 -1.06 -42.48 -7.18
#